data_AF-A0A953DDC9-F1
#
_entry.id   AF-A0A953DDC9-F1
#
_cell.length_a   1.000
_cell.length_b   1.000
_cell.length_c   1.000
_cell.angle_alpha   90.00
_cell.angle_beta   90.00
_cell.angle_gamma   90.00
#
_symmetry.space_group_name_H-M   'P 1'
#
loop_
_entity.id
_entity.type
_entity.pdbx_description
1 polymer ?
#
loop_
_entity_poly.entity_id
_entity_poly.type
_entity_poly.pdbx_seq_one_letter_code
_entity_poly.pdbx_strand_id
1 'polypeptide(L)'
;PDPPSGEEIPPRCPRCGSYLRPDVVWFGELLPEQTYYQALQAVLSCDILLVVGTSGIVEPTASLPHTALRAGAIVAVINPESTPLLEEETPYGLKPGRLYDLRGKAGEILPALVRATWKTTTNTDLAPTHNNESNPGHPPNRSLD
;
A
#
# COMPACT_ATOMS: atom_id res chain seq x y z
N PRO A 1 24.01 17.43 17.68
CA PRO A 1 25.04 16.49 18.16
C PRO A 1 25.75 15.86 16.94
N ASP A 2 27.03 16.18 16.76
CA ASP A 2 27.86 15.48 15.79
C ASP A 2 27.93 13.99 16.15
N PRO A 3 28.01 13.07 15.16
CA PRO A 3 28.18 11.65 15.44
C PRO A 3 29.47 11.44 16.25
N PRO A 4 29.49 10.46 17.17
CA PRO A 4 30.68 10.15 17.95
C PRO A 4 31.86 9.91 16.99
N SER A 5 32.95 10.64 17.25
CA SER A 5 34.17 10.65 16.46
C SER A 5 34.73 9.23 16.28
N GLY A 6 34.44 8.58 15.16
CA GLY A 6 34.91 7.22 14.86
C GLY A 6 34.25 6.55 13.65
N GLU A 7 33.04 6.96 13.26
CA GLU A 7 32.38 6.44 12.07
C GLU A 7 32.69 7.31 10.84
N GLU A 8 33.38 6.73 9.85
CA GLU A 8 33.65 7.37 8.56
C GLU A 8 32.34 7.50 7.77
N ILE A 9 31.95 8.74 7.45
CA ILE A 9 30.72 9.06 6.70
C ILE A 9 31.12 9.73 5.37
N PRO A 10 30.73 9.17 4.21
CA PRO A 10 29.92 7.96 4.04
C PRO A 10 30.72 6.67 4.31
N PRO A 11 30.04 5.58 4.74
CA PRO A 11 30.71 4.32 5.05
C PRO A 11 31.39 3.73 3.81
N ARG A 12 32.48 2.99 4.02
CA ARG A 12 33.20 2.29 2.94
C ARG A 12 32.72 0.85 2.76
N CYS A 13 32.80 0.36 1.53
CA CYS A 13 32.54 -1.03 1.19
C CYS A 13 33.62 -1.94 1.81
N PRO A 14 33.26 -2.95 2.62
CA PRO A 14 34.25 -3.84 3.24
C PRO A 14 34.95 -4.76 2.24
N ARG A 15 34.48 -4.83 0.98
CA ARG A 15 35.06 -5.67 -0.08
C ARG A 15 36.02 -4.91 -0.99
N CYS A 16 35.75 -3.65 -1.32
CA CYS A 16 36.53 -2.87 -2.29
C CYS A 16 37.02 -1.50 -1.80
N GLY A 17 36.62 -1.05 -0.60
CA GLY A 17 37.04 0.22 -0.02
C GLY A 17 36.39 1.48 -0.61
N SER A 18 35.56 1.35 -1.66
CA SER A 18 34.80 2.45 -2.26
C SER A 18 33.72 2.98 -1.31
N TYR A 19 33.29 4.24 -1.48
CA TYR A 19 32.19 4.79 -0.69
C TYR A 19 30.86 4.12 -1.03
N LEU A 20 30.10 3.78 0.00
CA LEU A 20 28.73 3.33 -0.12
C LEU A 20 27.79 4.53 -0.21
N ARG A 21 26.70 4.35 -0.93
CA ARG A 21 25.56 5.25 -0.90
C ARG A 21 24.39 4.56 -0.19
N PRO A 22 23.46 5.33 0.40
CA PRO A 22 22.20 4.77 0.87
C PRO A 22 21.44 4.11 -0.29
N ASP A 23 20.74 3.02 0.03
CA ASP A 23 19.83 2.34 -0.90
C ASP A 23 18.51 3.10 -0.98
N VAL A 24 18.57 4.28 -1.60
CA VAL A 24 17.44 5.19 -1.83
C VAL A 24 17.52 5.72 -3.25
N VAL A 25 16.35 6.04 -3.81
CA VAL A 25 16.24 6.69 -5.12
C VAL A 25 16.39 8.19 -4.93
N TRP A 26 17.32 8.80 -5.67
CA TRP A 26 17.48 10.24 -5.74
C TRP A 26 16.69 10.85 -6.90
N PHE A 27 16.52 12.17 -6.88
CA PHE A 27 15.92 12.87 -8.02
C PHE A 27 16.72 12.64 -9.30
N GLY A 28 16.02 12.32 -10.38
CA GLY A 28 16.60 11.98 -11.67
C GLY A 28 17.00 10.51 -11.83
N GLU A 29 16.91 9.71 -10.77
CA GLU A 29 17.12 8.26 -10.87
C GLU A 29 15.83 7.53 -11.19
N LEU A 30 15.98 6.38 -11.84
CA LEU A 30 14.85 5.48 -12.09
C LEU A 30 14.44 4.78 -10.80
N LEU A 31 13.14 4.62 -10.59
CA LEU A 31 12.64 3.72 -9.57
C LEU A 31 13.04 2.28 -9.90
N PRO A 32 13.27 1.43 -8.88
CA PRO A 32 13.40 -0.01 -9.08
C PRO A 32 12.17 -0.56 -9.81
N GLU A 33 12.38 -1.07 -11.02
CA GLU A 33 11.30 -1.45 -11.96
C GLU A 33 10.34 -2.46 -11.34
N GLN A 34 10.87 -3.50 -10.70
CA GLN A 34 10.08 -4.54 -10.07
C GLN A 34 9.18 -4.00 -8.96
N THR A 35 9.70 -3.11 -8.11
CA THR A 35 8.96 -2.50 -7.00
C THR A 35 7.84 -1.60 -7.54
N TYR A 36 8.14 -0.79 -8.55
CA TYR A 36 7.14 0.08 -9.17
C TYR A 36 6.05 -0.73 -9.87
N TYR A 37 6.41 -1.81 -10.58
CA TYR A 37 5.46 -2.70 -11.22
C TYR A 37 4.52 -3.36 -10.22
N GLN A 38 5.04 -3.85 -9.09
CA GLN A 38 4.22 -4.42 -8.01
C GLN A 38 3.24 -3.39 -7.43
N ALA A 39 3.69 -2.15 -7.20
CA ALA A 39 2.81 -1.07 -6.74
C ALA A 39 1.70 -0.77 -7.76
N LEU A 40 2.04 -0.75 -9.06
CA LEU A 40 1.07 -0.55 -10.13
C LEU A 40 0.01 -1.67 -10.18
N GLN A 41 0.42 -2.94 -10.06
CA GLN A 41 -0.52 -4.06 -10.01
C GLN A 41 -1.46 -3.97 -8.80
N ALA A 42 -0.94 -3.65 -7.61
CA ALA A 42 -1.75 -3.49 -6.41
C ALA A 42 -2.79 -2.37 -6.56
N VAL A 43 -2.40 -1.26 -7.19
CA VAL A 43 -3.27 -0.12 -7.49
C VAL A 43 -4.35 -0.46 -8.52
N LEU A 44 -4.02 -1.26 -9.54
CA LEU A 44 -4.98 -1.68 -10.57
C LEU A 44 -6.04 -2.64 -10.03
N SER A 45 -5.74 -3.39 -8.97
CA SER A 45 -6.65 -4.39 -8.40
C SER A 45 -7.33 -3.96 -7.10
N CYS A 46 -7.08 -2.75 -6.57
CA CYS A 46 -7.64 -2.35 -5.29
C CYS A 46 -9.07 -1.81 -5.42
N ASP A 47 -9.89 -2.07 -4.39
CA ASP A 47 -11.21 -1.43 -4.27
C ASP A 47 -11.10 -0.01 -3.70
N ILE A 48 -10.14 0.20 -2.80
CA ILE A 48 -9.88 1.46 -2.09
C ILE A 48 -8.37 1.70 -2.02
N LEU A 49 -7.93 2.90 -2.41
CA LEU A 49 -6.58 3.41 -2.21
C LEU A 49 -6.60 4.57 -1.22
N LEU A 50 -5.82 4.46 -0.15
CA LEU A 50 -5.57 5.55 0.79
C LEU A 50 -4.27 6.26 0.42
N VAL A 51 -4.33 7.57 0.16
CA VAL A 51 -3.17 8.41 -0.15
C VAL A 51 -2.89 9.27 1.07
N VAL A 52 -1.81 8.98 1.80
CA VAL A 52 -1.58 9.55 3.13
C VAL A 52 -0.29 10.36 3.17
N GLY A 53 -0.37 11.63 3.59
CA GLY A 53 0.81 12.42 3.96
C GLY A 53 1.82 12.64 2.81
N THR A 54 1.34 12.79 1.58
CA THR A 54 2.16 13.12 0.41
C THR A 54 1.64 14.39 -0.25
N SER A 55 2.54 15.19 -0.81
CA SER A 55 2.16 16.36 -1.62
C SER A 55 1.53 15.97 -2.96
N GLY A 56 1.73 14.72 -3.41
CA GLY A 56 1.15 14.23 -4.66
C GLY A 56 1.78 14.83 -5.92
N ILE A 57 3.04 15.26 -5.87
CA ILE A 57 3.71 15.95 -6.99
C ILE A 57 4.88 15.18 -7.62
N VAL A 58 5.46 14.20 -6.91
CA VAL A 58 6.69 13.53 -7.34
C VAL A 58 6.35 12.32 -8.20
N GLU A 59 6.69 12.41 -9.48
CA GLU A 59 6.49 11.33 -10.45
C GLU A 59 7.58 10.25 -10.37
N PRO A 60 7.27 8.99 -10.74
CA PRO A 60 6.01 8.49 -11.31
C PRO A 60 4.95 8.06 -10.27
N THR A 61 5.23 8.22 -8.97
CA THR A 61 4.34 7.75 -7.88
C THR A 61 3.08 8.60 -7.76
N ALA A 62 3.17 9.91 -8.04
CA ALA A 62 2.05 10.83 -8.02
C ALA A 62 0.92 10.45 -9.01
N SER A 63 1.23 9.72 -10.08
CA SER A 63 0.24 9.20 -11.03
C SER A 63 -0.55 7.96 -10.57
N LEU A 64 -0.13 7.27 -9.49
CA LEU A 64 -0.80 6.05 -9.02
C LEU A 64 -2.27 6.27 -8.58
N PRO A 65 -2.63 7.33 -7.83
CA PRO A 65 -4.02 7.58 -7.45
C PRO A 65 -4.95 7.76 -8.66
N HIS A 66 -4.50 8.43 -9.72
CA HIS A 66 -5.26 8.55 -10.95
C HIS A 66 -5.45 7.19 -11.63
N THR A 67 -4.44 6.33 -11.59
CA THR A 67 -4.55 4.96 -12.10
C THR A 67 -5.59 4.15 -11.32
N ALA A 68 -5.63 4.28 -10.00
CA ALA A 68 -6.64 3.64 -9.15
C ALA A 68 -8.07 4.10 -9.54
N LEU A 69 -8.29 5.42 -9.68
CA LEU A 69 -9.58 5.96 -10.08
C LEU A 69 -10.03 5.45 -11.45
N ARG A 70 -9.09 5.34 -12.41
CA ARG A 70 -9.36 4.77 -13.74
C ARG A 70 -9.72 3.29 -13.70
N ALA A 71 -9.12 2.54 -12.78
CA ALA A 71 -9.47 1.14 -12.52
C ALA A 71 -10.82 1.00 -11.78
N GLY A 72 -11.41 2.11 -11.33
CA GLY A 72 -12.69 2.14 -10.62
C GLY A 72 -12.57 2.11 -9.11
N ALA A 73 -11.37 2.18 -8.54
CA ALA A 73 -11.18 2.24 -7.10
C ALA A 73 -11.74 3.54 -6.49
N ILE A 74 -12.06 3.48 -5.20
CA ILE A 74 -12.21 4.67 -4.37
C ILE A 74 -10.82 5.17 -3.97
N VAL A 75 -10.58 6.47 -4.07
CA VAL A 75 -9.37 7.12 -3.58
C VAL A 75 -9.73 8.06 -2.44
N ALA A 76 -9.09 7.91 -1.29
CA ALA A 76 -9.21 8.85 -0.18
C ALA A 76 -7.85 9.47 0.12
N VAL A 77 -7.76 10.78 -0.05
CA VAL A 77 -6.57 11.58 0.24
C VAL A 77 -6.65 12.07 1.68
N ILE A 78 -5.64 11.75 2.49
CA ILE A 78 -5.54 12.09 3.90
C ILE A 78 -4.31 12.97 4.07
N ASN A 79 -4.54 14.28 4.15
CA ASN A 79 -3.47 15.27 4.28
C ASN A 79 -4.00 16.53 4.97
N PRO A 80 -3.19 17.27 5.77
CA PRO A 80 -3.64 18.53 6.35
C PRO A 80 -3.96 19.60 5.30
N GLU A 81 -3.22 19.59 4.20
CA GLU A 81 -3.32 20.56 3.10
C GLU A 81 -3.83 19.88 1.82
N SER A 82 -4.46 20.68 0.95
CA SER A 82 -4.90 20.21 -0.36
C SER A 82 -3.70 19.76 -1.21
N THR A 83 -3.92 18.78 -2.08
CA THR A 83 -2.91 18.29 -3.03
C THR A 83 -3.40 18.50 -4.46
N PRO A 84 -2.51 18.63 -5.46
CA PRO A 84 -2.91 18.70 -6.87
C PRO A 84 -3.73 17.49 -7.35
N LEU A 85 -3.67 16.36 -6.64
CA LEU A 85 -4.48 15.17 -6.91
C LEU A 85 -6.00 15.42 -6.83
N LEU A 86 -6.41 16.49 -6.14
CA LEU A 86 -7.81 16.85 -5.88
C LEU A 86 -8.37 17.87 -6.88
N GLU A 87 -7.57 18.38 -7.81
CA GLU A 87 -8.02 19.39 -8.77
C GLU A 87 -9.01 18.79 -9.78
N GLU A 88 -10.17 19.46 -9.97
CA GLU A 88 -11.32 18.95 -10.74
C GLU A 88 -11.01 18.77 -12.23
N GLU A 89 -10.00 19.47 -12.74
CA GLU A 89 -9.48 19.33 -14.11
C GLU A 89 -8.44 18.22 -14.20
N THR A 90 -8.76 17.02 -13.70
CA THR A 90 -7.88 15.88 -13.99
C THR A 90 -7.84 15.68 -15.52
N PRO A 91 -6.65 15.52 -16.14
CA PRO A 91 -6.51 15.35 -17.60
C PRO A 91 -7.29 14.17 -18.21
N TYR A 92 -7.95 13.37 -17.37
CA TYR A 92 -8.53 12.07 -17.67
C TYR A 92 -10.07 12.04 -17.59
N GLY A 93 -10.74 13.17 -17.32
CA GLY A 93 -12.20 13.30 -17.46
C GLY A 93 -13.04 12.45 -16.49
N LEU A 94 -12.49 12.05 -15.34
CA LEU A 94 -13.19 11.22 -14.36
C LEU A 94 -14.13 12.07 -13.49
N LYS A 95 -15.42 11.69 -13.45
CA LYS A 95 -16.39 12.33 -12.55
C LYS A 95 -16.06 11.99 -11.08
N PRO A 96 -15.97 12.98 -10.17
CA PRO A 96 -15.38 12.84 -8.83
C PRO A 96 -16.24 12.11 -7.79
N GLY A 97 -17.02 11.08 -8.17
CA GLY A 97 -17.84 10.31 -7.23
C GLY A 97 -17.06 9.30 -6.36
N ARG A 98 -15.76 9.13 -6.61
CA ARG A 98 -14.89 8.14 -5.95
C ARG A 98 -13.63 8.74 -5.33
N LEU A 99 -13.52 10.06 -5.31
CA LEU A 99 -12.38 10.79 -4.74
C LEU A 99 -12.83 11.53 -3.48
N TYR A 100 -12.16 11.26 -2.36
CA TYR A 100 -12.48 11.85 -1.06
C TYR A 100 -11.30 12.65 -0.53
N ASP A 101 -11.56 13.88 -0.10
CA ASP A 101 -10.60 14.76 0.58
C ASP A 101 -10.83 14.71 2.10
N LEU A 102 -9.95 14.01 2.82
CA LEU A 102 -9.98 13.87 4.27
C LEU A 102 -8.92 14.77 4.90
N ARG A 103 -9.28 16.03 5.12
CA ARG A 103 -8.36 17.05 5.64
C ARG A 103 -8.03 16.87 7.11
N GLY A 104 -6.75 16.69 7.43
CA GLY A 104 -6.25 16.63 8.80
C GLY A 104 -5.01 15.77 8.96
N LYS A 105 -4.58 15.57 10.21
CA LYS A 105 -3.40 14.75 10.49
C LYS A 105 -3.72 13.27 10.30
N ALA A 106 -2.83 12.55 9.62
CA ALA A 106 -2.94 11.09 9.46
C ALA A 106 -3.06 10.36 10.81
N GLY A 107 -2.32 10.83 11.84
CA GLY A 107 -2.36 10.29 13.20
C GLY A 107 -3.70 10.48 13.94
N GLU A 108 -4.59 11.33 13.43
CA GLU A 108 -5.93 11.54 13.99
C GLU A 108 -7.00 10.82 13.12
N ILE A 109 -6.90 10.95 11.79
CA ILE A 109 -7.86 10.41 10.82
C ILE A 109 -7.77 8.88 10.72
N LEU A 110 -6.57 8.30 10.56
CA LEU A 110 -6.43 6.85 10.36
C LEU A 110 -6.96 6.05 11.56
N PRO A 111 -6.64 6.40 12.82
CA PRO A 111 -7.24 5.70 13.96
C PRO A 111 -8.76 5.87 14.03
N ALA A 112 -9.30 7.02 13.62
CA ALA A 112 -10.75 7.23 13.57
C ALA A 112 -11.43 6.33 12.53
N LEU A 113 -10.84 6.19 11.34
CA LEU A 113 -11.30 5.27 10.29
C LEU A 113 -11.28 3.81 10.77
N VAL A 114 -10.18 3.39 11.42
CA VAL A 114 -10.09 2.04 12.00
C VAL A 114 -11.18 1.80 13.04
N ARG A 115 -11.38 2.72 13.99
CA ARG A 115 -12.44 2.60 15.00
C ARG A 115 -13.85 2.56 14.40
N ALA A 116 -14.08 3.29 13.31
CA ALA A 116 -15.38 3.35 12.66
C ALA A 116 -15.71 2.10 11.83
N THR A 117 -14.70 1.40 11.32
CA THR A 117 -14.88 0.31 10.35
C THR A 117 -14.55 -1.07 10.91
N TRP A 118 -13.61 -1.16 11.85
CA TRP A 118 -13.22 -2.40 12.48
C TRP A 118 -14.09 -2.66 13.70
N LYS A 119 -15.07 -3.56 13.57
CA LYS A 119 -15.78 -4.09 14.74
C LYS A 119 -14.77 -4.92 15.54
N THR A 120 -14.56 -4.58 16.81
CA THR A 120 -13.81 -5.43 17.73
C THR A 120 -14.58 -6.74 17.86
N THR A 121 -14.13 -7.81 17.20
CA THR A 121 -14.60 -9.16 17.51
C THR A 121 -14.22 -9.41 18.97
N THR A 122 -15.19 -9.30 19.87
CA THR A 122 -15.03 -9.82 21.22
C THR A 122 -15.00 -11.34 21.11
N ASN A 123 -14.15 -11.97 21.92
CA ASN A 123 -13.79 -13.39 21.91
C ASN A 123 -14.96 -14.33 22.32
N THR A 124 -16.16 -14.09 21.79
CA THR A 124 -17.39 -14.87 22.03
C THR A 124 -17.86 -15.56 20.74
N ASP A 125 -17.39 -15.14 19.56
CA ASP A 125 -17.81 -15.72 18.27
C ASP A 125 -16.95 -16.90 17.79
N LEU A 126 -15.92 -17.29 18.54
CA LEU A 126 -15.13 -18.51 18.29
C LEU A 126 -15.60 -19.63 19.23
N ALA A 127 -16.87 -20.05 19.08
CA ALA A 127 -17.25 -21.38 19.54
C ALA A 127 -16.66 -22.42 18.57
N PRO A 128 -15.97 -23.48 19.06
CA PRO A 128 -15.46 -24.51 18.18
C PRO A 128 -16.65 -25.32 17.64
N THR A 129 -16.97 -25.16 16.36
CA THR A 129 -17.84 -26.10 15.65
C THR A 129 -17.08 -27.40 15.46
N HIS A 130 -17.16 -28.28 16.45
CA HIS A 130 -16.89 -29.71 16.22
C HIS A 130 -17.95 -30.24 15.26
N ASN A 131 -17.64 -30.25 13.97
CA ASN A 131 -18.40 -31.03 12.99
C ASN A 131 -17.57 -32.26 12.62
N ASN A 132 -17.89 -33.34 13.32
CA ASN A 132 -17.50 -34.71 13.00
C ASN A 132 -18.29 -35.14 11.76
N GLU A 133 -17.72 -34.99 10.57
CA GLU A 133 -18.25 -35.62 9.36
C GLU A 133 -17.49 -36.94 9.09
N SER A 134 -18.18 -38.00 9.46
CA SER A 134 -17.95 -39.38 9.09
C SER A 134 -17.79 -39.55 7.58
N ASN A 135 -16.62 -40.02 7.17
CA ASN A 135 -16.23 -40.40 5.81
C ASN A 135 -17.02 -41.64 5.32
N PRO A 136 -17.82 -41.57 4.24
CA PRO A 136 -18.39 -42.75 3.62
C PRO A 136 -17.47 -43.33 2.54
N GLY A 137 -16.89 -44.49 2.85
CA GLY A 137 -16.64 -45.62 1.94
C GLY A 137 -16.08 -45.36 0.53
N HIS A 138 -14.77 -45.54 0.38
CA HIS A 138 -14.12 -45.85 -0.90
C HIS A 138 -14.50 -47.28 -1.35
N PRO A 139 -14.98 -47.52 -2.59
CA PRO A 139 -15.17 -48.89 -3.07
C PRO A 139 -13.84 -49.53 -3.47
N PRO A 140 -13.67 -50.86 -3.32
CA PRO A 140 -12.40 -51.52 -3.54
C PRO A 140 -12.06 -51.66 -5.02
N ASN A 141 -10.76 -51.51 -5.25
CA ASN A 141 -10.01 -51.75 -6.49
C ASN A 141 -10.39 -53.10 -7.14
N ARG A 142 -10.78 -53.08 -8.41
CA ARG A 142 -11.00 -54.30 -9.21
C ARG A 142 -9.87 -54.40 -10.22
N SER A 143 -8.78 -55.08 -9.82
CA SER A 143 -7.94 -55.81 -10.77
C SER A 143 -8.75 -56.98 -11.31
N LEU A 144 -8.67 -57.21 -12.62
CA LEU A 144 -8.61 -58.52 -13.29
C LEU A 144 -8.28 -58.26 -14.77
N ASP A 145 -7.15 -58.85 -15.17
CA ASP A 145 -6.73 -59.34 -16.50
C ASP A 145 -6.63 -58.39 -17.70
#